data_AF-A0ABD6HUR8-F1
#
_entry.id   AF-A0ABD6HUR8-F1
#
_cell.length_a   1.000
_cell.length_b   1.000
_cell.length_c   1.000
_cell.angle_alpha   90.00
_cell.angle_beta   90.00
_cell.angle_gamma   90.00
#
_symmetry.space_group_name_H-M   'P 1'
#
loop_
_entity.id
_entity.type
_entity.pdbx_description
1 polymer ?
#
loop_
_entity_poly.entity_id
_entity_poly.type
_entity_poly.pdbx_seq_one_letter_code
_entity_poly.pdbx_strand_id
1 'polypeptide(L)'
;MINSNTAPQGMAVTPHHLASESALAVLREGGNAIEAMVAAAATIAVVYPHMNGIGGDGFWLIVPPQGEPLTIDASGAAGSLATPALYAGESRIPQRGPKAALTVAGTVGGWQEALAYSAELGETPLPLSRLLADAIRYAADGIPVTASQEAATRSKRHELEEFAPFARIYLPQGKIPLAGQRFCQPQLADTLLALSEDGLDSFYRGPLAESMAADMAMLGMPLTAQDLASYRPCRRPPLRLEHQKGEIFNLAPPTQGLVSLAILGLTDRLPLVGQSEGAVVHAVVEATKLAFDLRDRFITDPRHMTQDPQALLAADHLDRLAGRIDGQKAADWGQGKGPGDTVWMGVMDSSGLAVSFIQSIYHEFGSGVVLPNSGVLWQNRGASFSLDADHLLALAPGKQPFHTLNPAAARLYDGRTLIYGSMGGDGQPQTQAALFVRHVVQGLPLQQAISAPRWLLGRTWGESSDSLKLEGRFNAATLDYLRQRGHAVELLPAFSETVGHAGAIVRHTNGMFEGAFDPRSNGSAAGF
;
A
#
# COMPACT_ATOMS: atom_id res chain seq x y z
N MET A 1 4.27 -25.91 -10.07
CA MET A 1 3.46 -25.48 -8.92
C MET A 1 4.37 -24.63 -8.06
N ILE A 2 4.01 -23.37 -7.78
CA ILE A 2 4.80 -22.50 -6.90
C ILE A 2 4.40 -22.84 -5.47
N ASN A 3 5.37 -23.10 -4.60
CA ASN A 3 5.17 -23.42 -3.19
C ASN A 3 5.61 -22.24 -2.32
N SER A 4 5.09 -22.17 -1.09
CA SER A 4 5.58 -21.22 -0.10
C SER A 4 7.05 -21.52 0.23
N ASN A 5 7.81 -20.48 0.59
CA ASN A 5 9.15 -20.64 1.14
C ASN A 5 9.07 -20.73 2.66
N THR A 6 9.88 -21.59 3.28
CA THR A 6 9.92 -21.76 4.74
C THR A 6 11.31 -21.49 5.28
N ALA A 7 11.40 -20.84 6.44
CA ALA A 7 12.67 -20.49 7.08
C ALA A 7 12.57 -20.51 8.61
N PRO A 8 13.66 -20.86 9.33
CA PRO A 8 13.65 -20.90 10.79
C PRO A 8 13.95 -19.56 11.49
N GLN A 9 14.66 -18.62 10.87
CA GLN A 9 15.14 -17.42 11.58
C GLN A 9 14.48 -16.11 11.15
N GLY A 10 14.02 -16.00 9.90
CA GLY A 10 13.34 -14.80 9.45
C GLY A 10 12.81 -14.94 8.04
N MET A 11 11.90 -14.05 7.68
CA MET A 11 11.25 -14.04 6.37
C MET A 11 10.94 -12.61 5.94
N ALA A 12 11.22 -12.31 4.67
CA ALA A 12 10.85 -11.06 4.00
C ALA A 12 10.07 -11.37 2.71
N VAL A 13 8.97 -10.65 2.50
CA VAL A 13 8.13 -10.78 1.30
C VAL A 13 7.89 -9.38 0.75
N THR A 14 8.32 -9.14 -0.48
CA THR A 14 8.15 -7.85 -1.17
C THR A 14 7.78 -8.09 -2.64
N PRO A 15 7.23 -7.08 -3.36
CA PRO A 15 6.84 -7.22 -4.76
C PRO A 15 8.03 -7.08 -5.74
N HIS A 16 9.24 -6.93 -5.21
CA HIS A 16 10.47 -6.95 -6.02
C HIS A 16 11.59 -7.69 -5.28
N HIS A 17 12.11 -8.77 -5.88
CA HIS A 17 13.10 -9.64 -5.25
C HIS A 17 14.31 -8.91 -4.62
N LEU A 18 14.85 -7.87 -5.27
CA LEU A 18 15.95 -7.08 -4.69
C LEU A 18 15.60 -6.43 -3.34
N ALA A 19 14.34 -6.00 -3.12
CA ALA A 19 13.92 -5.47 -1.84
C ALA A 19 13.76 -6.57 -0.78
N SER A 20 13.31 -7.77 -1.18
CA SER A 20 13.29 -8.95 -0.28
C SER A 20 14.71 -9.34 0.14
N GLU A 21 15.69 -9.31 -0.78
CA GLU A 21 17.09 -9.62 -0.46
C GLU A 21 17.73 -8.56 0.43
N SER A 22 17.44 -7.27 0.23
CA SER A 22 17.94 -6.21 1.11
C SER A 22 17.41 -6.32 2.54
N ALA A 23 16.13 -6.67 2.70
CA ALA A 23 15.56 -7.00 4.01
C ALA A 23 16.25 -8.22 4.64
N LEU A 24 16.42 -9.29 3.86
CA LEU A 24 17.06 -10.53 4.30
C LEU A 24 18.51 -10.32 4.73
N ALA A 25 19.25 -9.46 4.02
CA ALA A 25 20.63 -9.11 4.36
C ALA A 25 20.71 -8.43 5.74
N VAL A 26 19.79 -7.51 6.04
CA VAL A 26 19.70 -6.87 7.37
C VAL A 26 19.35 -7.89 8.46
N LEU A 27 18.38 -8.78 8.22
CA LEU A 27 18.03 -9.84 9.18
C LEU A 27 19.22 -10.76 9.47
N ARG A 28 20.01 -11.13 8.45
CA ARG A 28 21.21 -11.98 8.59
C ARG A 28 22.34 -11.31 9.39
N GLU A 29 22.38 -9.98 9.40
CA GLU A 29 23.33 -9.20 10.18
C GLU A 29 22.87 -8.94 11.61
N GLY A 30 21.68 -9.44 11.99
CA GLY A 30 21.12 -9.34 13.33
C GLY A 30 20.21 -8.12 13.54
N GLY A 31 19.83 -7.40 12.48
CA GLY A 31 18.79 -6.39 12.56
C GLY A 31 17.41 -7.02 12.73
N ASN A 32 16.48 -6.30 13.36
CA ASN A 32 15.10 -6.76 13.52
C ASN A 32 14.22 -6.50 12.29
N ALA A 33 12.96 -6.92 12.37
CA ALA A 33 11.97 -6.79 11.32
C ALA A 33 11.69 -5.34 10.91
N ILE A 34 11.84 -4.38 11.83
CA ILE A 34 11.65 -2.96 11.54
C ILE A 34 12.81 -2.42 10.70
N GLU A 35 14.04 -2.68 11.14
CA GLU A 35 15.25 -2.26 10.43
C GLU A 35 15.33 -2.90 9.05
N ALA A 36 15.02 -4.20 8.95
CA ALA A 36 14.93 -4.91 7.69
C ALA A 36 13.82 -4.35 6.78
N MET A 37 12.70 -3.91 7.34
CA MET A 37 11.65 -3.24 6.57
C MET A 37 12.10 -1.86 6.06
N VAL A 38 12.88 -1.08 6.82
CA VAL A 38 13.44 0.18 6.32
C VAL A 38 14.37 -0.07 5.13
N ALA A 39 15.22 -1.10 5.19
CA ALA A 39 16.07 -1.48 4.05
C ALA A 39 15.24 -1.92 2.84
N ALA A 40 14.17 -2.69 3.05
CA ALA A 40 13.22 -3.06 2.00
C ALA A 40 12.54 -1.83 1.39
N ALA A 41 12.06 -0.91 2.24
CA ALA A 41 11.32 0.29 1.87
C ALA A 41 12.19 1.29 1.08
N ALA A 42 13.44 1.48 1.49
CA ALA A 42 14.39 2.28 0.73
C ALA A 42 14.70 1.63 -0.62
N THR A 43 14.92 0.31 -0.64
CA THR A 43 15.25 -0.42 -1.87
C THR A 43 14.10 -0.40 -2.88
N ILE A 44 12.87 -0.67 -2.45
CA ILE A 44 11.70 -0.68 -3.34
C ILE A 44 11.40 0.70 -3.96
N ALA A 45 11.74 1.79 -3.26
CA ALA A 45 11.63 3.15 -3.79
C ALA A 45 12.56 3.39 -5.00
N VAL A 46 13.64 2.61 -5.11
CA VAL A 46 14.60 2.65 -6.22
C VAL A 46 14.27 1.61 -7.28
N VAL A 47 14.00 0.35 -6.88
CA VAL A 47 13.86 -0.79 -7.80
C VAL A 47 12.47 -0.89 -8.43
N TYR A 48 11.49 -0.15 -7.90
CA TYR A 48 10.12 -0.16 -8.39
C TYR A 48 9.53 1.27 -8.51
N PRO A 49 10.20 2.16 -9.27
CA PRO A 49 10.01 3.61 -9.17
C PRO A 49 8.72 4.11 -9.84
N HIS A 50 8.04 3.26 -10.59
CA HIS A 50 6.74 3.59 -11.20
C HIS A 50 5.60 3.46 -10.20
N MET A 51 5.74 2.73 -9.09
CA MET A 51 4.68 2.59 -8.07
C MET A 51 5.10 3.13 -6.69
N ASN A 52 6.38 3.46 -6.51
CA ASN A 52 6.96 3.78 -5.21
C ASN A 52 8.02 4.89 -5.31
N GLY A 53 8.28 5.55 -4.18
CA GLY A 53 9.29 6.60 -4.04
C GLY A 53 9.33 7.16 -2.62
N ILE A 54 10.46 7.78 -2.26
CA ILE A 54 10.61 8.45 -0.95
C ILE A 54 9.80 9.75 -0.86
N GLY A 55 9.35 10.30 -2.00
CA GLY A 55 8.39 11.41 -2.10
C GLY A 55 6.93 10.97 -1.98
N GLY A 56 6.67 9.81 -1.38
CA GLY A 56 5.33 9.27 -1.11
C GLY A 56 4.95 9.32 0.37
N ASP A 57 3.95 8.52 0.72
CA ASP A 57 3.52 8.26 2.10
C ASP A 57 3.65 6.77 2.45
N GLY A 58 3.73 6.48 3.75
CA GLY A 58 3.89 5.13 4.27
C GLY A 58 2.98 4.83 5.47
N PHE A 59 2.70 3.55 5.67
CA PHE A 59 1.89 3.08 6.80
C PHE A 59 2.45 1.79 7.35
N TRP A 60 2.61 1.73 8.67
CA TRP A 60 3.17 0.58 9.37
C TRP A 60 2.13 -0.04 10.29
N LEU A 61 2.06 -1.36 10.29
CA LEU A 61 1.41 -2.16 11.32
C LEU A 61 2.46 -3.11 11.90
N ILE A 62 2.87 -2.83 13.13
CA ILE A 62 3.92 -3.53 13.85
C ILE A 62 3.26 -4.41 14.92
N VAL A 63 3.49 -5.71 14.84
CA VAL A 63 2.96 -6.71 15.76
C VAL A 63 4.12 -7.31 16.54
N PRO A 64 4.37 -6.87 17.78
CA PRO A 64 5.38 -7.50 18.62
C PRO A 64 4.95 -8.93 18.99
N PRO A 65 5.90 -9.82 19.34
CA PRO A 65 5.57 -11.19 19.74
C PRO A 65 4.71 -11.23 21.02
N GLN A 66 4.86 -10.23 21.89
CA GLN A 66 4.07 -10.00 23.09
C GLN A 66 3.70 -8.51 23.17
N GLY A 67 2.58 -8.18 23.82
CA GLY A 67 2.09 -6.80 23.95
C GLY A 67 1.14 -6.38 22.83
N GLU A 68 0.76 -5.11 22.79
CA GLU A 68 -0.22 -4.59 21.84
C GLU A 68 0.43 -4.25 20.48
N PRO A 69 -0.24 -4.56 19.35
CA PRO A 69 0.19 -4.04 18.07
C PRO A 69 0.09 -2.51 18.00
N LEU A 70 0.95 -1.93 17.18
CA LEU A 70 1.14 -0.50 16.99
C LEU A 70 0.98 -0.17 15.51
N THR A 71 0.43 1.02 15.20
CA THR A 71 0.46 1.56 13.84
C THR A 71 1.22 2.87 13.77
N ILE A 72 1.86 3.13 12.63
CA ILE A 72 2.45 4.43 12.30
C ILE A 72 1.74 4.96 11.06
N ASP A 73 1.04 6.08 11.23
CA ASP A 73 0.50 6.91 10.15
C ASP A 73 1.60 7.88 9.70
N ALA A 74 2.16 7.62 8.53
CA ALA A 74 3.13 8.50 7.89
C ALA A 74 2.56 9.09 6.59
N SER A 75 1.32 9.60 6.67
CA SER A 75 0.70 10.41 5.63
C SER A 75 0.85 11.90 5.88
N GLY A 76 1.30 12.61 4.85
CA GLY A 76 1.36 14.08 4.89
C GLY A 76 0.02 14.74 4.58
N ALA A 77 -0.17 15.93 5.16
CA ALA A 77 -1.33 16.76 4.90
C ALA A 77 -1.15 17.61 3.63
N ALA A 78 -2.26 18.17 3.13
CA ALA A 78 -2.26 19.19 2.09
C ALA A 78 -1.42 20.40 2.55
N GLY A 79 -0.58 20.92 1.67
CA GLY A 79 0.26 22.08 1.95
C GLY A 79 -0.55 23.34 2.24
N SER A 80 0.08 24.28 2.94
CA SER A 80 -0.52 25.58 3.30
C SER A 80 -1.04 26.38 2.10
N LEU A 81 -0.44 26.20 0.92
CA LEU A 81 -0.83 26.89 -0.32
C LEU A 81 -1.92 26.14 -1.12
N ALA A 82 -2.25 24.91 -0.74
CA ALA A 82 -3.28 24.10 -1.40
C ALA A 82 -4.70 24.54 -0.98
N THR A 83 -5.08 25.74 -1.39
CA THR A 83 -6.37 26.35 -1.10
C THR A 83 -7.38 26.09 -2.23
N PRO A 84 -8.69 26.06 -1.96
CA PRO A 84 -9.71 25.99 -3.01
C PRO A 84 -9.54 27.06 -4.11
N ALA A 85 -9.06 28.26 -3.75
CA ALA A 85 -8.79 29.34 -4.69
C ALA A 85 -7.69 29.01 -5.72
N LEU A 86 -6.68 28.23 -5.36
CA LEU A 86 -5.62 27.78 -6.29
C LEU A 86 -6.18 26.90 -7.43
N TYR A 87 -7.28 26.22 -7.16
CA TYR A 87 -7.96 25.31 -8.08
C TYR A 87 -9.25 25.88 -8.65
N ALA A 88 -9.46 27.21 -8.54
CA ALA A 88 -10.63 27.86 -9.13
C ALA A 88 -10.68 27.59 -10.64
N GLY A 89 -11.83 27.09 -11.12
CA GLY A 89 -12.04 26.71 -12.53
C GLY A 89 -11.72 25.24 -12.85
N GLU A 90 -11.10 24.50 -11.93
CA GLU A 90 -10.87 23.07 -12.07
C GLU A 90 -12.11 22.29 -11.58
N SER A 91 -12.47 21.21 -12.28
CA SER A 91 -13.55 20.30 -11.85
C SER A 91 -13.10 19.28 -10.80
N ARG A 92 -11.79 19.02 -10.74
CA ARG A 92 -11.12 18.12 -9.78
C ARG A 92 -9.66 18.52 -9.66
N ILE A 93 -8.98 18.06 -8.61
CA ILE A 93 -7.53 18.18 -8.51
C ILE A 93 -6.86 17.52 -9.74
N PRO A 94 -5.93 18.19 -10.44
CA PRO A 94 -5.17 17.58 -11.52
C PRO A 94 -4.41 16.33 -11.04
N GLN A 95 -4.31 15.31 -11.87
CA GLN A 95 -3.61 14.08 -11.52
C GLN A 95 -2.08 14.22 -11.65
N ARG A 96 -1.60 15.10 -12.54
CA ARG A 96 -0.18 15.30 -12.83
C ARG A 96 0.21 16.77 -12.72
N GLY A 97 1.52 17.01 -12.64
CA GLY A 97 2.13 18.32 -12.56
C GLY A 97 2.13 18.94 -11.15
N PRO A 98 2.66 20.16 -11.02
CA PRO A 98 2.90 20.80 -9.72
C PRO A 98 1.66 20.93 -8.84
N LYS A 99 0.49 21.24 -9.43
CA LYS A 99 -0.78 21.32 -8.70
C LYS A 99 -1.26 19.99 -8.13
N ALA A 100 -0.81 18.86 -8.68
CA ALA A 100 -1.11 17.52 -8.17
C ALA A 100 -0.22 17.13 -6.97
N ALA A 101 0.97 17.72 -6.88
CA ALA A 101 1.98 17.46 -5.86
C ALA A 101 1.71 18.30 -4.58
N LEU A 102 0.50 18.19 -4.03
CA LEU A 102 -0.02 19.13 -3.03
C LEU A 102 0.04 18.66 -1.57
N THR A 103 0.53 17.46 -1.31
CA THR A 103 0.63 16.89 0.03
C THR A 103 2.09 16.68 0.42
N VAL A 104 2.43 16.90 1.69
CA VAL A 104 3.77 16.57 2.19
C VAL A 104 4.02 15.06 2.01
N ALA A 105 5.25 14.67 1.70
CA ALA A 105 5.63 13.26 1.60
C ALA A 105 6.02 12.71 2.99
N GLY A 106 5.32 11.71 3.48
CA GLY A 106 5.53 11.16 4.81
C GLY A 106 6.39 9.91 4.92
N THR A 107 6.75 9.25 3.81
CA THR A 107 7.49 7.97 3.79
C THR A 107 8.70 7.96 4.72
N VAL A 108 9.60 8.93 4.57
CA VAL A 108 10.87 8.99 5.34
C VAL A 108 10.62 9.21 6.83
N GLY A 109 9.61 10.01 7.20
CA GLY A 109 9.23 10.19 8.59
C GLY A 109 8.69 8.90 9.20
N GLY A 110 7.94 8.11 8.43
CA GLY A 110 7.51 6.78 8.88
C GLY A 110 8.68 5.86 9.20
N TRP A 111 9.75 5.89 8.40
CA TRP A 111 10.97 5.12 8.67
C TRP A 111 11.65 5.58 9.95
N GLN A 112 11.78 6.89 10.13
CA GLN A 112 12.37 7.50 11.34
C GLN A 112 11.61 7.10 12.60
N GLU A 113 10.27 7.16 12.57
CA GLU A 113 9.42 6.80 13.71
C GLU A 113 9.48 5.30 14.01
N ALA A 114 9.55 4.46 12.98
CA ALA A 114 9.69 3.02 13.15
C ALA A 114 11.05 2.67 13.78
N LEU A 115 12.14 3.29 13.31
CA LEU A 115 13.47 3.10 13.91
C LEU A 115 13.55 3.62 15.35
N ALA A 116 12.87 4.72 15.66
CA ALA A 116 12.74 5.19 17.04
C ALA A 116 12.04 4.14 17.92
N TYR A 117 10.96 3.53 17.44
CA TYR A 117 10.30 2.43 18.14
C TYR A 117 11.19 1.18 18.27
N SER A 118 11.92 0.82 17.22
CA SER A 118 12.90 -0.28 17.23
C SER A 118 13.96 -0.06 18.33
N ALA A 119 14.48 1.17 18.48
CA ALA A 119 15.41 1.51 19.56
C ALA A 119 14.80 1.40 20.96
N GLU A 120 13.49 1.66 21.12
CA GLU A 120 12.76 1.47 22.39
C GLU A 120 12.66 0.00 22.78
N LEU A 121 12.73 -0.95 21.83
CA LEU A 121 12.70 -2.39 22.10
C LEU A 121 14.03 -2.92 22.70
N GLY A 122 15.08 -2.09 22.75
CA GLY A 122 16.31 -2.39 23.49
C GLY A 122 17.39 -3.16 22.72
N GLU A 123 17.26 -3.26 21.40
CA GLU A 123 18.29 -3.84 20.52
C GLU A 123 19.30 -2.79 20.07
N THR A 124 20.53 -3.20 19.77
CA THR A 124 21.55 -2.29 19.20
C THR A 124 21.20 -2.03 17.74
N PRO A 125 20.78 -0.81 17.35
CA PRO A 125 20.36 -0.55 15.99
C PRO A 125 21.55 -0.55 15.03
N LEU A 126 21.35 -1.10 13.84
CA LEU A 126 22.25 -0.93 12.70
C LEU A 126 22.24 0.53 12.23
N PRO A 127 23.38 1.06 11.76
CA PRO A 127 23.46 2.43 11.30
C PRO A 127 22.64 2.64 10.01
N LEU A 128 22.13 3.86 9.80
CA LEU A 128 21.41 4.23 8.58
C LEU A 128 22.24 3.98 7.30
N SER A 129 23.55 4.18 7.37
CA SER A 129 24.48 3.87 6.29
C SER A 129 24.42 2.41 5.86
N ARG A 130 24.13 1.48 6.79
CA ARG A 130 23.88 0.07 6.46
C ARG A 130 22.47 -0.15 5.92
N LEU A 131 21.45 0.39 6.59
CA LEU A 131 20.05 0.19 6.20
C LEU A 131 19.74 0.71 4.79
N LEU A 132 20.38 1.81 4.38
CA LEU A 132 20.18 2.43 3.07
C LEU A 132 21.20 1.99 2.01
N ALA A 133 22.22 1.20 2.38
CA ALA A 133 23.35 0.86 1.50
C ALA A 133 22.93 0.26 0.15
N ASP A 134 21.99 -0.69 0.18
CA ASP A 134 21.53 -1.35 -1.05
C ASP A 134 20.73 -0.40 -1.94
N ALA A 135 19.85 0.42 -1.37
CA ALA A 135 19.09 1.41 -2.12
C ALA A 135 20.02 2.43 -2.79
N ILE A 136 21.04 2.93 -2.07
CA ILE A 136 22.07 3.83 -2.61
C ILE A 136 22.80 3.16 -3.78
N ARG A 137 23.29 1.93 -3.58
CA ARG A 137 24.01 1.16 -4.62
C ARG A 137 23.14 0.91 -5.85
N TYR A 138 21.90 0.46 -5.68
CA TYR A 138 20.99 0.23 -6.79
C TYR A 138 20.62 1.52 -7.53
N ALA A 139 20.52 2.65 -6.82
CA ALA A 139 20.24 3.94 -7.46
C ALA A 139 21.45 4.44 -8.27
N ALA A 140 22.66 4.31 -7.73
CA ALA A 140 23.89 4.75 -8.38
C ALA A 140 24.31 3.83 -9.55
N ASP A 141 24.49 2.54 -9.27
CA ASP A 141 25.02 1.56 -10.22
C ASP A 141 23.95 1.06 -11.20
N GLY A 142 22.68 1.18 -10.80
CA GLY A 142 21.52 0.87 -11.60
C GLY A 142 20.96 -0.54 -11.44
N ILE A 143 19.74 -0.68 -11.92
CA ILE A 143 18.88 -1.87 -11.82
C ILE A 143 18.46 -2.34 -13.22
N PRO A 144 18.08 -3.62 -13.40
CA PRO A 144 17.37 -4.03 -14.60
C PRO A 144 15.94 -3.47 -14.59
N VAL A 145 15.55 -2.79 -15.68
CA VAL A 145 14.16 -2.33 -15.88
C VAL A 145 13.24 -3.55 -15.90
N THR A 146 12.14 -3.47 -15.14
CA THR A 146 11.13 -4.54 -15.12
C THR A 146 10.15 -4.39 -16.29
N ALA A 147 9.48 -5.48 -16.67
CA ALA A 147 8.41 -5.42 -17.68
C ALA A 147 7.26 -4.49 -17.27
N SER A 148 6.89 -4.51 -15.98
CA SER A 148 5.88 -3.62 -15.39
C SER A 148 6.31 -2.14 -15.49
N GLN A 149 7.57 -1.81 -15.20
CA GLN A 149 8.10 -0.45 -15.39
C GLN A 149 8.09 -0.01 -16.85
N GLU A 150 8.51 -0.86 -17.79
CA GLU A 150 8.46 -0.54 -19.23
C GLU A 150 7.02 -0.25 -19.66
N ALA A 151 6.07 -1.12 -19.28
CA ALA A 151 4.66 -0.99 -19.62
C ALA A 151 4.06 0.29 -19.03
N ALA A 152 4.32 0.58 -17.75
CA ALA A 152 3.87 1.81 -17.09
C ALA A 152 4.44 3.06 -17.77
N THR A 153 5.75 3.06 -18.08
CA THR A 153 6.39 4.19 -18.77
C THR A 153 5.77 4.41 -20.14
N ARG A 154 5.52 3.35 -20.90
CA ARG A 154 4.86 3.40 -22.21
C ARG A 154 3.44 3.96 -22.11
N SER A 155 2.67 3.49 -21.13
CA SER A 155 1.28 3.92 -20.94
C SER A 155 1.17 5.38 -20.52
N LYS A 156 2.06 5.85 -19.65
CA LYS A 156 1.97 7.19 -19.04
C LYS A 156 2.81 8.26 -19.74
N ARG A 157 3.61 7.88 -20.75
CA ARG A 157 4.49 8.80 -21.47
C ARG A 157 3.81 10.11 -21.87
N HIS A 158 2.63 10.02 -22.49
CA HIS A 158 1.89 11.18 -23.00
C HIS A 158 1.45 12.17 -21.90
N GLU A 159 1.35 11.71 -20.64
CA GLU A 159 1.00 12.55 -19.49
C GLU A 159 2.23 13.18 -18.83
N LEU A 160 3.43 12.63 -19.07
CA LEU A 160 4.60 12.86 -18.23
C LEU A 160 5.83 13.40 -18.97
N GLU A 161 5.93 13.21 -20.30
CA GLU A 161 7.11 13.59 -21.06
C GLU A 161 7.37 15.11 -21.13
N GLU A 162 6.34 15.92 -20.90
CA GLU A 162 6.45 17.37 -20.84
C GLU A 162 7.14 17.87 -19.55
N PHE A 163 7.18 17.06 -18.49
CA PHE A 163 7.90 17.41 -17.26
C PHE A 163 9.39 17.11 -17.44
N ALA A 164 10.18 18.13 -17.79
CA ALA A 164 11.59 17.97 -18.13
C ALA A 164 12.44 17.19 -17.10
N PRO A 165 12.30 17.40 -15.77
CA PRO A 165 12.99 16.58 -14.77
C PRO A 165 12.60 15.09 -14.83
N PHE A 166 11.32 14.79 -15.05
CA PHE A 166 10.83 13.42 -15.22
C PHE A 166 11.41 12.78 -16.49
N ALA A 167 11.27 13.44 -17.64
CA ALA A 167 11.74 12.92 -18.92
C ALA A 167 13.25 12.65 -18.90
N ARG A 168 14.04 13.50 -18.24
CA ARG A 168 15.49 13.31 -18.09
C ARG A 168 15.85 12.00 -17.39
N ILE A 169 15.09 11.59 -16.38
CA ILE A 169 15.36 10.38 -15.59
C ILE A 169 14.70 9.17 -16.24
N TYR A 170 13.39 9.23 -16.48
CA TYR A 170 12.56 8.08 -16.86
C TYR A 170 12.44 7.85 -18.37
N LEU A 171 12.92 8.79 -19.19
CA LEU A 171 13.04 8.65 -20.64
C LEU A 171 14.49 8.90 -21.08
N PRO A 172 15.45 8.05 -20.66
CA PRO A 172 16.86 8.24 -21.00
C PRO A 172 17.02 8.33 -22.52
N GLN A 173 17.68 9.39 -22.99
CA GLN A 173 17.82 9.72 -24.43
C GLN A 173 16.47 9.89 -25.16
N GLY A 174 15.41 10.29 -24.46
CA GLY A 174 14.06 10.49 -25.00
C GLY A 174 13.31 9.19 -25.31
N LYS A 175 13.80 8.04 -24.83
CA LYS A 175 13.26 6.71 -25.14
C LYS A 175 12.70 6.03 -23.90
N ILE A 176 11.68 5.20 -24.12
CA ILE A 176 11.16 4.30 -23.09
C ILE A 176 12.27 3.26 -22.79
N PRO A 177 12.69 3.11 -21.53
CA PRO A 177 13.67 2.09 -21.16
C PRO A 177 13.04 0.70 -21.31
N LEU A 178 13.75 -0.21 -21.98
CA LEU A 178 13.25 -1.56 -22.26
C LEU A 178 13.56 -2.50 -21.10
N ALA A 179 12.70 -3.49 -20.86
CA ALA A 179 12.91 -4.51 -19.85
C ALA A 179 14.31 -5.16 -19.99
N GLY A 180 15.02 -5.30 -18.88
CA GLY A 180 16.39 -5.81 -18.81
C GLY A 180 17.49 -4.78 -19.10
N GLN A 181 17.17 -3.58 -19.60
CA GLN A 181 18.15 -2.49 -19.69
C GLN A 181 18.54 -1.98 -18.30
N ARG A 182 19.77 -1.49 -18.17
CA ARG A 182 20.24 -0.84 -16.95
C ARG A 182 19.61 0.54 -16.82
N PHE A 183 19.02 0.82 -15.66
CA PHE A 183 18.40 2.09 -15.29
C PHE A 183 19.04 2.63 -14.01
N CYS A 184 19.51 3.88 -14.05
CA CYS A 184 20.22 4.54 -12.95
C CYS A 184 19.47 5.81 -12.51
N GLN A 185 19.57 6.13 -11.22
CA GLN A 185 18.95 7.29 -10.57
C GLN A 185 20.00 8.00 -9.69
N PRO A 186 21.06 8.59 -10.28
CA PRO A 186 22.20 9.09 -9.51
C PRO A 186 21.82 10.19 -8.51
N GLN A 187 20.92 11.12 -8.85
CA GLN A 187 20.47 12.16 -7.91
C GLN A 187 19.72 11.57 -6.70
N LEU A 188 18.94 10.50 -6.92
CA LEU A 188 18.27 9.81 -5.82
C LEU A 188 19.29 9.06 -4.95
N ALA A 189 20.37 8.53 -5.54
CA ALA A 189 21.47 7.93 -4.79
C ALA A 189 22.15 8.95 -3.87
N ASP A 190 22.45 10.16 -4.38
CA ASP A 190 23.01 11.26 -3.60
C ASP A 190 22.07 11.67 -2.46
N THR A 191 20.75 11.70 -2.72
CA THR A 191 19.74 12.00 -1.69
C THR A 191 19.71 10.92 -0.60
N LEU A 192 19.72 9.63 -0.97
CA LEU A 192 19.75 8.53 0.00
C LEU A 192 21.06 8.52 0.79
N LEU A 193 22.18 8.89 0.17
CA LEU A 193 23.47 9.05 0.84
C LEU A 193 23.41 10.18 1.87
N ALA A 194 22.91 11.36 1.49
CA ALA A 194 22.72 12.48 2.40
C ALA A 194 21.81 12.11 3.60
N LEU A 195 20.72 11.38 3.36
CA LEU A 195 19.86 10.86 4.45
C LEU A 195 20.60 9.90 5.40
N SER A 196 21.57 9.15 4.89
CA SER A 196 22.37 8.23 5.69
C SER A 196 23.43 8.94 6.54
N GLU A 197 23.90 10.11 6.11
CA GLU A 197 24.94 10.92 6.75
C GLU A 197 24.34 11.97 7.71
N ASP A 198 23.35 12.72 7.24
CA ASP A 198 22.69 13.81 7.99
C ASP A 198 21.55 13.31 8.88
N GLY A 199 21.10 12.07 8.66
CA GLY A 199 19.94 11.47 9.31
C GLY A 199 18.63 11.74 8.58
N LEU A 200 17.63 10.90 8.85
CA LEU A 200 16.33 10.93 8.17
C LEU A 200 15.56 12.25 8.36
N ASP A 201 15.80 12.98 9.46
CA ASP A 201 15.12 14.26 9.72
C ASP A 201 15.51 15.36 8.72
N SER A 202 16.67 15.23 8.05
CA SER A 202 17.12 16.17 7.02
C SER A 202 16.11 16.31 5.86
N PHE A 203 15.30 15.28 5.60
CA PHE A 203 14.20 15.33 4.62
C PHE A 203 13.14 16.40 4.97
N TYR A 204 12.97 16.71 6.25
CA TYR A 204 11.96 17.65 6.76
C TYR A 204 12.55 18.92 7.36
N ARG A 205 13.73 18.82 7.97
CA ARG A 205 14.42 19.85 8.75
C ARG A 205 15.93 19.69 8.59
N GLY A 206 16.49 20.34 7.57
CA GLY A 206 17.92 20.30 7.28
C GLY A 206 18.24 20.74 5.86
N PRO A 207 19.50 20.58 5.43
CA PRO A 207 19.94 20.98 4.10
C PRO A 207 19.14 20.36 2.96
N LEU A 208 18.71 19.10 3.09
CA LEU A 208 17.90 18.43 2.08
C LEU A 208 16.49 19.06 2.00
N ALA A 209 15.85 19.33 3.13
CA ALA A 209 14.56 20.02 3.18
C ALA A 209 14.61 21.43 2.57
N GLU A 210 15.68 22.19 2.84
CA GLU A 210 15.90 23.53 2.25
C GLU A 210 16.04 23.46 0.73
N SER A 211 16.85 22.52 0.23
CA SER A 211 17.03 22.26 -1.21
C SER A 211 15.71 21.85 -1.89
N MET A 212 14.98 20.91 -1.29
CA MET A 212 13.68 20.47 -1.80
C MET A 212 12.65 21.58 -1.79
N ALA A 213 12.59 22.42 -0.75
CA ALA A 213 11.66 23.54 -0.69
C ALA A 213 11.95 24.60 -1.76
N ALA A 214 13.23 24.82 -2.11
CA ALA A 214 13.61 25.69 -3.22
C ALA A 214 13.11 25.14 -4.57
N ASP A 215 13.26 23.83 -4.80
CA ASP A 215 12.72 23.16 -5.99
C ASP A 215 11.19 23.24 -6.04
N MET A 216 10.51 23.01 -4.91
CA MET A 216 9.05 23.12 -4.81
C MET A 216 8.56 24.52 -5.18
N ALA A 217 9.21 25.57 -4.68
CA ALA A 217 8.88 26.96 -5.00
C ALA A 217 9.12 27.27 -6.48
N MET A 218 10.24 26.82 -7.05
CA MET A 218 10.56 26.99 -8.47
C MET A 218 9.52 26.33 -9.38
N LEU A 219 9.07 25.13 -9.01
CA LEU A 219 8.09 24.35 -9.77
C LEU A 219 6.65 24.81 -9.56
N GLY A 220 6.40 25.71 -8.60
CA GLY A 220 5.05 26.15 -8.24
C GLY A 220 4.21 25.07 -7.56
N MET A 221 4.85 24.17 -6.80
CA MET A 221 4.15 23.21 -5.96
C MET A 221 3.45 23.95 -4.80
N PRO A 222 2.25 23.53 -4.38
CA PRO A 222 1.53 24.19 -3.29
C PRO A 222 1.99 23.70 -1.91
N LEU A 223 3.30 23.58 -1.74
CA LEU A 223 4.01 23.16 -0.52
C LEU A 223 5.12 24.16 -0.21
N THR A 224 5.40 24.35 1.07
CA THR A 224 6.44 25.26 1.56
C THR A 224 7.44 24.55 2.45
N ALA A 225 8.59 25.17 2.69
CA ALA A 225 9.55 24.71 3.71
C ALA A 225 8.89 24.53 5.09
N GLN A 226 7.94 25.41 5.44
CA GLN A 226 7.24 25.32 6.71
C GLN A 226 6.30 24.11 6.77
N ASP A 227 5.67 23.74 5.66
CA ASP A 227 4.85 22.52 5.58
C ASP A 227 5.71 21.27 5.83
N LEU A 228 6.90 21.20 5.25
CA LEU A 228 7.87 20.13 5.52
C LEU A 228 8.31 20.12 6.98
N ALA A 229 8.69 21.28 7.52
CA ALA A 229 9.18 21.40 8.89
C ALA A 229 8.10 21.04 9.94
N SER A 230 6.84 21.32 9.66
CA SER A 230 5.71 21.04 10.55
C SER A 230 5.22 19.60 10.49
N TYR A 231 5.52 18.84 9.45
CA TYR A 231 5.11 17.43 9.35
C TYR A 231 5.69 16.57 10.48
N ARG A 232 4.90 15.61 10.99
CA ARG A 232 5.35 14.52 11.86
C ARG A 232 4.55 13.25 11.56
N PRO A 233 5.19 12.07 11.54
CA PRO A 233 4.48 10.79 11.58
C PRO A 233 3.77 10.63 12.94
N CYS A 234 2.73 9.80 12.99
CA CYS A 234 1.91 9.62 14.19
C CYS A 234 1.76 8.13 14.55
N ARG A 235 2.16 7.75 15.76
CA ARG A 235 1.80 6.44 16.33
C ARG A 235 0.34 6.43 16.76
N ARG A 236 -0.39 5.39 16.38
CA ARG A 236 -1.80 5.21 16.77
C ARG A 236 -2.11 3.75 17.11
N PRO A 237 -3.08 3.48 17.99
CA PRO A 237 -3.63 2.15 18.13
C PRO A 237 -4.23 1.65 16.80
N PRO A 238 -4.06 0.36 16.44
CA PRO A 238 -4.73 -0.22 15.29
C PRO A 238 -6.25 -0.29 15.51
N LEU A 239 -7.00 -0.36 14.42
CA LEU A 239 -8.35 -0.93 14.47
C LEU A 239 -8.27 -2.43 14.72
N ARG A 240 -9.22 -2.94 15.50
CA ARG A 240 -9.32 -4.35 15.88
C ARG A 240 -10.67 -4.91 15.47
N LEU A 241 -10.65 -6.12 14.93
CA LEU A 241 -11.83 -6.95 14.72
C LEU A 241 -11.67 -8.26 15.48
N GLU A 242 -12.62 -8.55 16.35
CA GLU A 242 -12.81 -9.90 16.90
C GLU A 242 -13.44 -10.79 15.83
N HIS A 243 -12.72 -11.83 15.41
CA HIS A 243 -13.17 -12.80 14.42
C HIS A 243 -13.13 -14.20 15.05
N GLN A 244 -13.99 -15.13 14.60
CA GLN A 244 -13.98 -16.53 15.07
C GLN A 244 -12.61 -17.27 14.96
N LYS A 245 -11.65 -16.71 14.22
CA LYS A 245 -10.31 -17.29 14.02
C LYS A 245 -9.21 -16.57 14.80
N GLY A 246 -9.48 -15.40 15.37
CA GLY A 246 -8.50 -14.59 16.09
C GLY A 246 -8.81 -13.10 16.07
N GLU A 247 -7.87 -12.31 16.55
CA GLU A 247 -7.91 -10.85 16.46
C GLU A 247 -7.25 -10.39 15.16
N ILE A 248 -7.96 -9.56 14.38
CA ILE A 248 -7.47 -9.03 13.10
C ILE A 248 -7.27 -7.53 13.24
N PHE A 249 -6.12 -7.05 12.77
CA PHE A 249 -5.67 -5.67 12.90
C PHE A 249 -5.51 -5.00 11.54
N ASN A 250 -5.89 -3.73 11.47
CA ASN A 250 -5.59 -2.86 10.35
C ASN A 250 -5.50 -1.41 10.86
N LEU A 251 -5.17 -0.48 9.99
CA LEU A 251 -5.02 0.93 10.37
C LEU A 251 -6.36 1.65 10.48
N ALA A 252 -6.40 2.62 11.39
CA ALA A 252 -7.45 3.62 11.44
C ALA A 252 -7.38 4.57 10.23
N PRO A 253 -8.43 5.37 10.00
CA PRO A 253 -8.40 6.50 9.07
C PRO A 253 -7.14 7.38 9.26
N PRO A 254 -6.63 8.04 8.20
CA PRO A 254 -7.30 8.31 6.92
C PRO A 254 -7.26 7.13 5.91
N THR A 255 -6.73 5.98 6.33
CA THR A 255 -6.72 4.75 5.53
C THR A 255 -8.11 4.12 5.37
N GLN A 256 -8.19 3.13 4.47
CA GLN A 256 -9.35 2.23 4.32
C GLN A 256 -9.21 0.92 5.13
N GLY A 257 -8.42 0.88 6.20
CA GLY A 257 -8.32 -0.32 7.06
C GLY A 257 -9.64 -0.73 7.71
N LEU A 258 -10.52 0.24 8.00
CA LEU A 258 -11.90 0.00 8.43
C LEU A 258 -12.68 -0.85 7.41
N VAL A 259 -12.49 -0.61 6.11
CA VAL A 259 -13.17 -1.36 5.05
C VAL A 259 -12.70 -2.80 5.03
N SER A 260 -11.39 -3.05 5.13
CA SER A 260 -10.83 -4.41 5.19
C SER A 260 -11.42 -5.21 6.35
N LEU A 261 -11.44 -4.62 7.55
CA LEU A 261 -11.97 -5.28 8.74
C LEU A 261 -13.49 -5.46 8.65
N ALA A 262 -14.23 -4.48 8.10
CA ALA A 262 -15.67 -4.62 7.90
C ALA A 262 -16.00 -5.77 6.94
N ILE A 263 -15.27 -5.92 5.82
CA ILE A 263 -15.48 -7.06 4.90
C ILE A 263 -15.30 -8.38 5.65
N LEU A 264 -14.20 -8.54 6.39
CA LEU A 264 -13.93 -9.75 7.16
C LEU A 264 -15.00 -10.01 8.21
N GLY A 265 -15.39 -8.99 8.98
CA GLY A 265 -16.42 -9.09 10.01
C GLY A 265 -17.80 -9.44 9.47
N LEU A 266 -18.16 -8.92 8.28
CA LEU A 266 -19.39 -9.31 7.59
C LEU A 266 -19.31 -10.76 7.11
N THR A 267 -18.19 -11.17 6.52
CA THR A 267 -18.02 -12.54 6.02
C THR A 267 -17.90 -13.60 7.13
N ASP A 268 -17.46 -13.22 8.33
CA ASP A 268 -17.40 -14.12 9.51
C ASP A 268 -18.81 -14.56 9.98
N ARG A 269 -19.85 -13.83 9.56
CA ARG A 269 -21.27 -14.16 9.82
C ARG A 269 -21.88 -15.06 8.75
N LEU A 270 -21.12 -15.42 7.72
CA LEU A 270 -21.57 -16.22 6.59
C LEU A 270 -20.93 -17.61 6.62
N PRO A 271 -21.64 -18.68 6.23
CA PRO A 271 -21.12 -20.04 6.28
C PRO A 271 -20.18 -20.33 5.09
N LEU A 272 -18.95 -19.81 5.13
CA LEU A 272 -17.98 -19.89 4.00
C LEU A 272 -17.14 -21.18 3.94
N VAL A 273 -17.08 -21.94 5.03
CA VAL A 273 -16.32 -23.20 5.09
C VAL A 273 -16.95 -24.22 4.13
N GLY A 274 -16.13 -24.83 3.27
CA GLY A 274 -16.57 -25.84 2.29
C GLY A 274 -17.43 -25.30 1.15
N GLN A 275 -17.64 -23.99 1.06
CA GLN A 275 -18.38 -23.38 -0.05
C GLN A 275 -17.57 -23.37 -1.35
N SER A 276 -18.29 -23.38 -2.47
CA SER A 276 -17.69 -23.20 -3.79
C SER A 276 -17.04 -21.82 -3.94
N GLU A 277 -16.06 -21.71 -4.83
CA GLU A 277 -15.38 -20.45 -5.13
C GLU A 277 -16.35 -19.34 -5.55
N GLY A 278 -17.35 -19.66 -6.38
CA GLY A 278 -18.36 -18.69 -6.81
C GLY A 278 -19.18 -18.13 -5.64
N ALA A 279 -19.50 -18.97 -4.65
CA ALA A 279 -20.21 -18.55 -3.44
C ALA A 279 -19.35 -17.66 -2.54
N VAL A 280 -18.06 -17.97 -2.40
CA VAL A 280 -17.10 -17.14 -1.66
C VAL A 280 -16.94 -15.78 -2.34
N VAL A 281 -16.71 -15.75 -3.66
CA VAL A 281 -16.59 -14.51 -4.41
C VAL A 281 -17.84 -13.66 -4.25
N HIS A 282 -19.04 -14.25 -4.43
CA HIS A 282 -20.29 -13.52 -4.24
C HIS A 282 -20.38 -12.93 -2.82
N ALA A 283 -20.15 -13.71 -1.78
CA ALA A 283 -20.23 -13.25 -0.40
C ALA A 283 -19.27 -12.09 -0.09
N VAL A 284 -18.01 -12.21 -0.53
CA VAL A 284 -17.00 -11.16 -0.33
C VAL A 284 -17.35 -9.90 -1.13
N VAL A 285 -17.85 -10.04 -2.36
CA VAL A 285 -18.28 -8.91 -3.20
C VAL A 285 -19.48 -8.18 -2.57
N GLU A 286 -20.49 -8.89 -2.07
CA GLU A 286 -21.62 -8.25 -1.38
C GLU A 286 -21.20 -7.58 -0.06
N ALA A 287 -20.31 -8.20 0.71
CA ALA A 287 -19.72 -7.59 1.90
C ALA A 287 -18.92 -6.32 1.56
N THR A 288 -18.19 -6.33 0.44
CA THR A 288 -17.45 -5.17 -0.10
C THR A 288 -18.40 -4.01 -0.38
N LYS A 289 -19.57 -4.28 -0.98
CA LYS A 289 -20.58 -3.25 -1.25
C LYS A 289 -21.01 -2.51 0.00
N LEU A 290 -21.29 -3.25 1.07
CA LEU A 290 -21.69 -2.70 2.36
C LEU A 290 -20.54 -1.97 3.08
N ALA A 291 -19.33 -2.52 3.04
CA ALA A 291 -18.17 -1.91 3.68
C ALA A 291 -17.75 -0.59 3.01
N PHE A 292 -17.94 -0.46 1.69
CA PHE A 292 -17.63 0.78 0.97
C PHE A 292 -18.63 1.91 1.29
N ASP A 293 -19.89 1.60 1.64
CA ASP A 293 -20.82 2.61 2.19
C ASP A 293 -20.27 3.25 3.48
N LEU A 294 -19.63 2.45 4.34
CA LEU A 294 -18.98 2.97 5.55
C LEU A 294 -17.82 3.92 5.21
N ARG A 295 -17.01 3.57 4.20
CA ARG A 295 -15.94 4.43 3.69
C ARG A 295 -16.50 5.77 3.24
N ASP A 296 -17.48 5.73 2.34
CA ASP A 296 -17.97 6.92 1.66
C ASP A 296 -18.72 7.88 2.58
N ARG A 297 -19.23 7.39 3.70
CA ARG A 297 -19.94 8.18 4.71
C ARG A 297 -19.05 8.71 5.83
N PHE A 298 -17.99 7.99 6.20
CA PHE A 298 -17.26 8.28 7.45
C PHE A 298 -15.76 8.50 7.28
N ILE A 299 -15.09 7.86 6.31
CA ILE A 299 -13.62 7.90 6.24
C ILE A 299 -13.16 9.22 5.60
N THR A 300 -12.43 10.00 6.40
CA THR A 300 -11.73 11.23 6.01
C THR A 300 -10.54 11.42 6.94
N ASP A 301 -9.93 12.61 6.93
CA ASP A 301 -8.97 13.01 7.95
C ASP A 301 -9.54 12.72 9.37
N PRO A 302 -8.82 11.98 10.23
CA PRO A 302 -9.28 11.63 11.58
C PRO A 302 -9.71 12.84 12.42
N ARG A 303 -9.10 14.00 12.21
CA ARG A 303 -9.45 15.26 12.91
C ARG A 303 -10.81 15.81 12.50
N HIS A 304 -11.36 15.33 11.39
CA HIS A 304 -12.64 15.72 10.81
C HIS A 304 -13.70 14.61 10.84
N MET A 305 -13.36 13.42 11.37
CA MET A 305 -14.33 12.34 11.52
C MET A 305 -15.35 12.65 12.62
N THR A 306 -16.59 12.27 12.39
CA THR A 306 -17.72 12.48 13.32
C THR A 306 -18.13 11.21 14.08
N GLN A 307 -17.53 10.07 13.73
CA GLN A 307 -17.78 8.77 14.34
C GLN A 307 -16.45 8.13 14.69
N ASP A 308 -16.43 7.39 15.80
CA ASP A 308 -15.29 6.54 16.13
C ASP A 308 -15.22 5.38 15.12
N PRO A 309 -14.13 5.24 14.35
CA PRO A 309 -13.98 4.13 13.42
C PRO A 309 -14.04 2.76 14.09
N GLN A 310 -13.61 2.61 15.34
CA GLN A 310 -13.67 1.33 16.06
C GLN A 310 -15.13 0.92 16.37
N ALA A 311 -15.98 1.89 16.68
CA ALA A 311 -17.41 1.64 16.92
C ALA A 311 -18.14 1.14 15.67
N LEU A 312 -17.66 1.49 14.47
CA LEU A 312 -18.21 0.99 13.20
C LEU A 312 -17.95 -0.51 12.99
N LEU A 313 -17.04 -1.12 13.74
CA LEU A 313 -16.73 -2.56 13.74
C LEU A 313 -17.43 -3.34 14.87
N ALA A 314 -18.32 -2.70 15.62
CA ALA A 314 -19.05 -3.37 16.69
C ALA A 314 -19.91 -4.54 16.16
N ALA A 315 -20.01 -5.62 16.95
CA ALA A 315 -20.66 -6.85 16.52
C ALA A 315 -22.12 -6.65 16.11
N ASP A 316 -22.89 -5.88 16.89
CA ASP A 316 -24.31 -5.57 16.61
C ASP A 316 -24.50 -4.74 15.33
N HIS A 317 -23.54 -3.86 15.03
CA HIS A 317 -23.53 -3.12 13.77
C HIS A 317 -23.26 -4.04 12.58
N LEU A 318 -22.24 -4.90 12.69
CA LEU A 318 -21.90 -5.87 11.65
C LEU A 318 -23.01 -6.92 11.45
N ASP A 319 -23.70 -7.36 12.51
CA ASP A 319 -24.85 -8.27 12.43
C ASP A 319 -25.96 -7.68 11.56
N ARG A 320 -26.33 -6.42 11.82
CA ARG A 320 -27.36 -5.71 11.04
C ARG A 320 -26.97 -5.54 9.58
N LEU A 321 -25.70 -5.24 9.30
CA LEU A 321 -25.21 -5.11 7.94
C LEU A 321 -25.17 -6.47 7.21
N ALA A 322 -24.67 -7.53 7.85
CA ALA A 322 -24.59 -8.86 7.25
C ALA A 322 -25.98 -9.42 6.89
N GLY A 323 -27.02 -9.08 7.68
CA GLY A 323 -28.40 -9.43 7.37
C GLY A 323 -28.95 -8.84 6.05
N ARG A 324 -28.22 -7.91 5.41
CA ARG A 324 -28.57 -7.34 4.09
C ARG A 324 -27.95 -8.11 2.92
N ILE A 325 -27.07 -9.07 3.16
CA ILE A 325 -26.41 -9.86 2.12
C ILE A 325 -27.37 -10.97 1.66
N ASP A 326 -27.78 -10.93 0.40
CA ASP A 326 -28.60 -11.96 -0.23
C ASP A 326 -27.72 -12.96 -0.99
N GLY A 327 -27.60 -14.19 -0.47
CA GLY A 327 -26.79 -15.25 -1.08
C GLY A 327 -27.25 -15.73 -2.47
N GLN A 328 -28.40 -15.25 -2.97
CA GLN A 328 -28.96 -15.62 -4.26
C GLN A 328 -29.04 -14.44 -5.24
N LYS A 329 -28.76 -13.20 -4.81
CA LYS A 329 -28.89 -12.03 -5.68
C LYS A 329 -27.86 -10.95 -5.33
N ALA A 330 -27.15 -10.48 -6.33
CA ALA A 330 -26.24 -9.35 -6.21
C ALA A 330 -27.03 -8.05 -6.02
N ALA A 331 -26.63 -7.23 -5.06
CA ALA A 331 -27.10 -5.86 -4.90
C ALA A 331 -26.51 -4.95 -5.98
N ASP A 332 -27.15 -3.81 -6.24
CA ASP A 332 -26.59 -2.77 -7.12
C ASP A 332 -25.34 -2.14 -6.48
N TRP A 333 -24.31 -1.88 -7.28
CA TRP A 333 -23.04 -1.31 -6.80
C TRP A 333 -23.06 0.22 -6.71
N GLY A 334 -23.88 0.90 -7.51
CA GLY A 334 -23.89 2.37 -7.59
C GLY A 334 -22.69 2.94 -8.37
N GLN A 335 -22.33 4.20 -8.12
CA GLN A 335 -21.18 4.86 -8.76
C GLN A 335 -19.95 4.71 -7.86
N GLY A 336 -19.03 3.81 -8.22
CA GLY A 336 -17.78 3.60 -7.49
C GLY A 336 -16.83 4.81 -7.56
N LYS A 337 -15.89 4.91 -6.62
CA LYS A 337 -14.82 5.91 -6.62
C LYS A 337 -13.54 5.34 -7.25
N GLY A 338 -12.69 6.23 -7.77
CA GLY A 338 -11.56 5.90 -8.65
C GLY A 338 -10.34 5.28 -7.96
N PRO A 339 -9.49 4.53 -8.69
CA PRO A 339 -8.40 3.74 -8.14
C PRO A 339 -7.16 4.56 -7.69
N GLY A 340 -6.29 3.88 -6.93
CA GLY A 340 -4.96 4.32 -6.49
C GLY A 340 -3.98 3.15 -6.51
N ASP A 341 -2.68 3.40 -6.66
CA ASP A 341 -1.64 2.38 -6.85
C ASP A 341 -0.68 2.37 -5.67
N THR A 342 -0.16 1.21 -5.29
CA THR A 342 0.59 1.06 -4.04
C THR A 342 1.55 -0.14 -4.10
N VAL A 343 2.34 -0.41 -3.05
CA VAL A 343 3.00 -1.71 -2.86
C VAL A 343 3.00 -2.14 -1.41
N TRP A 344 2.71 -3.42 -1.16
CA TRP A 344 2.73 -4.04 0.18
C TRP A 344 4.01 -4.87 0.39
N MET A 345 4.55 -4.85 1.61
CA MET A 345 5.71 -5.63 2.04
C MET A 345 5.50 -6.17 3.46
N GLY A 346 6.06 -7.35 3.73
CA GLY A 346 6.03 -7.97 5.05
C GLY A 346 7.42 -8.45 5.48
N VAL A 347 7.76 -8.28 6.76
CA VAL A 347 8.97 -8.84 7.36
C VAL A 347 8.63 -9.44 8.73
N MET A 348 9.21 -10.61 9.05
CA MET A 348 9.24 -11.19 10.39
C MET A 348 10.66 -11.60 10.76
N ASP A 349 11.07 -11.30 11.99
CA ASP A 349 12.37 -11.71 12.53
C ASP A 349 12.25 -12.87 13.54
N SER A 350 13.41 -13.35 14.01
CA SER A 350 13.53 -14.51 14.90
C SER A 350 12.87 -14.33 16.27
N SER A 351 12.72 -13.08 16.73
CA SER A 351 12.01 -12.76 17.98
C SER A 351 10.49 -12.98 17.85
N GLY A 352 9.99 -12.99 16.61
CA GLY A 352 8.56 -13.02 16.30
C GLY A 352 7.95 -11.63 16.15
N LEU A 353 8.75 -10.57 16.12
CA LEU A 353 8.32 -9.23 15.72
C LEU A 353 7.96 -9.25 14.23
N ALA A 354 6.76 -8.78 13.92
CA ALA A 354 6.22 -8.80 12.57
C ALA A 354 5.85 -7.38 12.12
N VAL A 355 6.19 -7.05 10.88
CA VAL A 355 5.92 -5.75 10.28
C VAL A 355 5.16 -5.94 8.98
N SER A 356 3.89 -5.52 8.96
CA SER A 356 3.10 -5.35 7.75
C SER A 356 3.18 -3.89 7.33
N PHE A 357 3.71 -3.62 6.14
CA PHE A 357 4.03 -2.27 5.70
C PHE A 357 3.55 -2.02 4.28
N ILE A 358 3.17 -0.78 4.00
CA ILE A 358 2.76 -0.36 2.67
C ILE A 358 3.20 1.09 2.45
N GLN A 359 3.72 1.40 1.26
CA GLN A 359 4.10 2.77 0.87
C GLN A 359 3.80 3.02 -0.61
N SER A 360 3.63 4.28 -1.00
CA SER A 360 3.11 4.61 -2.33
C SER A 360 3.28 6.09 -2.68
N ILE A 361 3.41 6.36 -3.98
CA ILE A 361 3.31 7.70 -4.60
C ILE A 361 1.92 8.00 -5.19
N TYR A 362 0.93 7.19 -4.85
CA TYR A 362 -0.46 7.13 -5.33
C TYR A 362 -0.64 6.62 -6.76
N HIS A 363 -0.57 7.43 -7.81
CA HIS A 363 -0.69 6.90 -9.18
C HIS A 363 0.67 6.48 -9.74
N GLU A 364 0.70 5.79 -10.88
CA GLU A 364 1.96 5.36 -11.47
C GLU A 364 2.80 6.60 -11.79
N PHE A 365 4.00 6.71 -11.24
CA PHE A 365 4.85 7.90 -11.24
C PHE A 365 4.29 9.14 -10.51
N GLY A 366 3.29 8.98 -9.64
CA GLY A 366 2.77 10.01 -8.75
C GLY A 366 2.32 11.27 -9.49
N SER A 367 2.85 12.43 -9.13
CA SER A 367 2.53 13.68 -9.82
C SER A 367 3.27 13.84 -11.16
N GLY A 368 4.28 13.02 -11.44
CA GLY A 368 5.25 13.30 -12.50
C GLY A 368 6.24 14.41 -12.16
N VAL A 369 6.12 15.05 -11.00
CA VAL A 369 7.02 16.12 -10.56
C VAL A 369 8.22 15.50 -9.87
N VAL A 370 9.39 15.65 -10.49
CA VAL A 370 10.67 15.29 -9.88
C VAL A 370 11.38 16.56 -9.45
N LEU A 371 11.80 16.62 -8.18
CA LEU A 371 12.60 17.73 -7.66
C LEU A 371 14.01 17.68 -8.30
N PRO A 372 14.41 18.70 -9.09
CA PRO A 372 15.61 18.64 -9.92
C PRO A 372 16.92 18.34 -9.20
N ASN A 373 17.09 18.83 -7.96
CA ASN A 373 18.34 18.68 -7.21
C ASN A 373 18.42 17.35 -6.47
N SER A 374 17.31 16.84 -5.94
CA SER A 374 17.28 15.59 -5.17
C SER A 374 16.91 14.35 -5.99
N GLY A 375 16.32 14.52 -7.17
CA GLY A 375 15.79 13.40 -7.95
C GLY A 375 14.58 12.71 -7.31
N VAL A 376 13.98 13.32 -6.27
CA VAL A 376 12.79 12.77 -5.60
C VAL A 376 11.56 13.01 -6.45
N LEU A 377 10.91 11.91 -6.84
CA LEU A 377 9.59 11.92 -7.47
C LEU A 377 8.50 12.12 -6.41
N TRP A 378 7.69 13.15 -6.57
CA TRP A 378 6.65 13.52 -5.60
C TRP A 378 5.31 12.86 -5.91
N GLN A 379 4.62 12.39 -4.88
CA GLN A 379 3.30 11.77 -4.99
C GLN A 379 2.21 12.73 -5.50
N ASN A 380 1.09 12.16 -5.95
CA ASN A 380 -0.14 12.90 -6.28
C ASN A 380 -1.33 12.53 -5.38
N ARG A 381 -1.08 12.09 -4.14
CA ARG A 381 -2.13 11.61 -3.22
C ARG A 381 -3.26 12.62 -3.01
N GLY A 382 -2.97 13.91 -3.02
CA GLY A 382 -3.98 14.96 -2.91
C GLY A 382 -5.04 14.97 -4.02
N ALA A 383 -4.85 14.21 -5.10
CA ALA A 383 -5.89 13.98 -6.10
C ALA A 383 -7.15 13.27 -5.53
N SER A 384 -7.08 12.73 -4.31
CA SER A 384 -8.24 12.17 -3.61
C SER A 384 -9.15 13.22 -2.93
N PHE A 385 -8.73 14.48 -2.87
CA PHE A 385 -9.60 15.56 -2.41
C PHE A 385 -10.68 15.91 -3.42
N SER A 386 -11.83 16.33 -2.92
CA SER A 386 -12.88 16.98 -3.69
C SER A 386 -12.71 18.49 -3.68
N LEU A 387 -13.06 19.14 -4.80
CA LEU A 387 -13.19 20.59 -4.89
C LEU A 387 -14.60 21.09 -4.52
N ASP A 388 -15.53 20.16 -4.27
CA ASP A 388 -16.82 20.47 -3.64
C ASP A 388 -16.60 20.68 -2.13
N ALA A 389 -16.97 21.86 -1.65
CA ALA A 389 -16.78 22.28 -0.25
C ALA A 389 -17.65 21.50 0.74
N ASP A 390 -18.79 20.97 0.29
CA ASP A 390 -19.72 20.20 1.13
C ASP A 390 -19.37 18.71 1.16
N HIS A 391 -18.40 18.27 0.35
CA HIS A 391 -17.99 16.87 0.28
C HIS A 391 -17.13 16.45 1.50
N LEU A 392 -17.29 15.21 1.96
CA LEU A 392 -16.53 14.64 3.09
C LEU A 392 -14.99 14.80 2.95
N LEU A 393 -14.53 14.62 1.71
CA LEU A 393 -13.13 14.78 1.29
C LEU A 393 -12.82 16.18 0.71
N ALA A 394 -13.57 17.22 1.07
CA ALA A 394 -13.28 18.59 0.62
C ALA A 394 -11.82 18.98 0.93
N LEU A 395 -11.13 19.57 -0.04
CA LEU A 395 -9.78 20.09 0.11
C LEU A 395 -9.75 21.20 1.16
N ALA A 396 -8.82 21.11 2.11
CA ALA A 396 -8.46 22.20 3.00
C ALA A 396 -6.95 22.16 3.30
N PRO A 397 -6.26 23.32 3.37
CA PRO A 397 -4.88 23.37 3.81
C PRO A 397 -4.69 22.67 5.17
N GLY A 398 -3.64 21.87 5.28
CA GLY A 398 -3.34 21.12 6.50
C GLY A 398 -4.24 19.90 6.75
N LYS A 399 -5.23 19.59 5.91
CA LYS A 399 -6.04 18.36 5.99
C LYS A 399 -5.32 17.17 5.38
N GLN A 400 -5.44 15.99 5.97
CA GLN A 400 -4.94 14.73 5.42
C GLN A 400 -5.88 14.21 4.31
N PRO A 401 -5.34 13.76 3.18
CA PRO A 401 -6.12 13.14 2.11
C PRO A 401 -6.63 11.76 2.53
N PHE A 402 -7.66 11.24 1.86
CA PHE A 402 -8.03 9.83 1.99
C PHE A 402 -6.91 8.93 1.43
N HIS A 403 -6.62 7.83 2.14
CA HIS A 403 -5.64 6.82 1.75
C HIS A 403 -6.24 5.45 1.48
N THR A 404 -5.81 4.86 0.36
CA THR A 404 -6.11 3.47 0.01
C THR A 404 -5.20 2.46 0.72
N LEU A 405 -4.12 2.93 1.35
CA LEU A 405 -3.07 2.11 1.95
C LEU A 405 -3.52 1.47 3.26
N ASN A 406 -3.52 0.14 3.40
CA ASN A 406 -4.08 -0.54 4.57
C ASN A 406 -3.38 -1.88 4.93
N PRO A 407 -2.17 -1.87 5.53
CA PRO A 407 -1.47 -3.11 5.88
C PRO A 407 -2.22 -3.89 6.96
N ALA A 408 -2.31 -5.21 6.83
CA ALA A 408 -3.09 -6.07 7.71
C ALA A 408 -2.23 -7.08 8.46
N ALA A 409 -2.71 -7.46 9.66
CA ALA A 409 -2.15 -8.54 10.46
C ALA A 409 -3.25 -9.27 11.23
N ALA A 410 -2.95 -10.48 11.72
CA ALA A 410 -3.83 -11.23 12.59
C ALA A 410 -3.02 -12.03 13.62
N ARG A 411 -3.55 -12.10 14.84
CA ARG A 411 -3.16 -13.08 15.86
C ARG A 411 -4.25 -14.13 15.92
N LEU A 412 -3.96 -15.34 15.45
CA LEU A 412 -4.93 -16.42 15.37
C LEU A 412 -5.01 -17.17 16.69
N TYR A 413 -6.19 -17.65 17.05
CA TYR A 413 -6.39 -18.41 18.29
C TYR A 413 -5.67 -19.77 18.30
N ASP A 414 -5.24 -20.25 17.12
CA ASP A 414 -4.38 -21.43 17.00
C ASP A 414 -2.89 -21.14 17.29
N GLY A 415 -2.56 -19.90 17.66
CA GLY A 415 -1.22 -19.46 18.04
C GLY A 415 -0.34 -18.97 16.89
N ARG A 416 -0.87 -18.94 15.65
CA ARG A 416 -0.15 -18.36 14.50
C ARG A 416 -0.25 -16.84 14.47
N THR A 417 0.80 -16.18 14.00
CA THR A 417 0.76 -14.77 13.61
C THR A 417 0.81 -14.68 12.09
N LEU A 418 -0.09 -13.90 11.49
CA LEU A 418 -0.16 -13.69 10.04
C LEU A 418 -0.01 -12.19 9.76
N ILE A 419 0.89 -11.82 8.86
CA ILE A 419 0.87 -10.50 8.19
C ILE A 419 0.62 -10.71 6.72
N TYR A 420 -0.19 -9.84 6.13
CA TYR A 420 -0.62 -9.98 4.74
C TYR A 420 -1.10 -8.64 4.19
N GLY A 421 -1.13 -8.56 2.87
CA GLY A 421 -1.65 -7.39 2.19
C GLY A 421 -1.49 -7.48 0.69
N SER A 422 -1.86 -6.40 0.02
CA SER A 422 -1.73 -6.28 -1.42
C SER A 422 -1.64 -4.83 -1.83
N MET A 423 -1.21 -4.58 -3.07
CA MET A 423 -1.44 -3.31 -3.74
C MET A 423 -2.78 -3.26 -4.49
N GLY A 424 -3.07 -2.12 -5.13
CA GLY A 424 -4.19 -2.00 -6.06
C GLY A 424 -5.40 -1.22 -5.51
N GLY A 425 -5.15 -0.15 -4.74
CA GLY A 425 -6.20 0.83 -4.40
C GLY A 425 -7.41 0.23 -3.69
N ASP A 426 -8.60 0.46 -4.23
CA ASP A 426 -9.87 -0.10 -3.76
C ASP A 426 -9.95 -1.65 -3.86
N GLY A 427 -9.01 -2.28 -4.59
CA GLY A 427 -8.84 -3.72 -4.61
C GLY A 427 -8.13 -4.30 -3.39
N GLN A 428 -7.46 -3.48 -2.57
CA GLN A 428 -6.70 -3.95 -1.41
C GLN A 428 -7.59 -4.64 -0.36
N PRO A 429 -8.72 -4.05 0.10
CA PRO A 429 -9.62 -4.71 1.05
C PRO A 429 -10.19 -6.03 0.52
N GLN A 430 -10.52 -6.07 -0.77
CA GLN A 430 -11.09 -7.25 -1.43
C GLN A 430 -10.06 -8.38 -1.52
N THR A 431 -8.83 -8.05 -1.91
CA THR A 431 -7.73 -9.03 -1.96
C THR A 431 -7.39 -9.54 -0.58
N GLN A 432 -7.28 -8.66 0.43
CA GLN A 432 -7.04 -9.08 1.82
C GLN A 432 -8.11 -10.07 2.30
N ALA A 433 -9.39 -9.79 2.03
CA ALA A 433 -10.47 -10.69 2.38
C ALA A 433 -10.37 -12.04 1.64
N ALA A 434 -10.08 -12.03 0.34
CA ALA A 434 -9.90 -13.25 -0.44
C ALA A 434 -8.77 -14.14 0.13
N LEU A 435 -7.64 -13.55 0.50
CA LEU A 435 -6.50 -14.27 1.06
C LEU A 435 -6.82 -14.86 2.43
N PHE A 436 -7.40 -14.04 3.33
CA PHE A 436 -7.74 -14.48 4.67
C PHE A 436 -8.79 -15.60 4.64
N VAL A 437 -9.86 -15.44 3.85
CA VAL A 437 -10.90 -16.47 3.72
C VAL A 437 -10.31 -17.77 3.16
N ARG A 438 -9.55 -17.72 2.07
CA ARG A 438 -8.95 -18.93 1.48
C ARG A 438 -7.99 -19.63 2.45
N HIS A 439 -7.04 -18.89 3.03
CA HIS A 439 -5.99 -19.51 3.85
C HIS A 439 -6.47 -19.84 5.27
N VAL A 440 -7.10 -18.89 5.97
CA VAL A 440 -7.43 -19.01 7.40
C VAL A 440 -8.79 -19.66 7.61
N VAL A 441 -9.80 -19.34 6.78
CA VAL A 441 -11.16 -19.88 6.94
C VAL A 441 -11.31 -21.23 6.23
N GLN A 442 -10.80 -21.36 5.00
CA GLN A 442 -10.95 -22.57 4.18
C GLN A 442 -9.74 -23.51 4.21
N GLY A 443 -8.61 -23.10 4.80
CA GLY A 443 -7.45 -23.96 4.99
C GLY A 443 -6.61 -24.21 3.72
N LEU A 444 -6.72 -23.36 2.70
CA LEU A 444 -5.85 -23.48 1.52
C LEU A 444 -4.39 -23.17 1.91
N PRO A 445 -3.39 -23.90 1.36
CA PRO A 445 -1.97 -23.58 1.55
C PRO A 445 -1.65 -22.14 1.14
N LEU A 446 -0.72 -21.47 1.85
CA LEU A 446 -0.53 -20.03 1.74
C LEU A 446 -0.22 -19.55 0.31
N GLN A 447 0.78 -20.16 -0.34
CA GLN A 447 1.12 -19.82 -1.73
C GLN A 447 0.00 -20.16 -2.72
N GLN A 448 -0.83 -21.18 -2.44
CA GLN A 448 -1.98 -21.49 -3.28
C GLN A 448 -3.07 -20.42 -3.14
N ALA A 449 -3.33 -19.93 -1.93
CA ALA A 449 -4.27 -18.83 -1.68
C ALA A 449 -3.85 -17.55 -2.40
N ILE A 450 -2.55 -17.22 -2.39
CA ILE A 450 -1.95 -16.07 -3.11
C ILE A 450 -2.02 -16.25 -4.63
N SER A 451 -1.73 -17.46 -5.11
CA SER A 451 -1.67 -17.75 -6.55
C SER A 451 -3.04 -17.93 -7.20
N ALA A 452 -4.08 -18.22 -6.41
CA ALA A 452 -5.43 -18.43 -6.89
C ALA A 452 -5.94 -17.21 -7.70
N PRO A 453 -6.84 -17.42 -8.68
CA PRO A 453 -7.41 -16.31 -9.45
C PRO A 453 -8.11 -15.30 -8.53
N ARG A 454 -8.02 -14.01 -8.85
CA ARG A 454 -8.63 -12.93 -8.05
C ARG A 454 -9.58 -12.10 -8.89
N TRP A 455 -10.35 -11.30 -8.16
CA TRP A 455 -11.35 -10.40 -8.72
C TRP A 455 -11.15 -8.99 -8.17
N LEU A 456 -11.82 -8.05 -8.82
CA LEU A 456 -11.89 -6.66 -8.43
C LEU A 456 -13.27 -6.11 -8.78
N LEU A 457 -14.04 -5.72 -7.77
CA LEU A 457 -15.25 -4.91 -7.95
C LEU A 457 -14.86 -3.43 -7.99
N GLY A 458 -15.36 -2.71 -9.00
CA GLY A 458 -15.22 -1.26 -9.12
C GLY A 458 -14.28 -0.81 -10.24
N ARG A 459 -14.01 0.50 -10.29
CA ARG A 459 -13.24 1.11 -11.38
C ARG A 459 -11.79 0.68 -11.32
N THR A 460 -11.29 0.30 -12.50
CA THR A 460 -9.89 0.05 -12.78
C THR A 460 -9.30 1.22 -13.55
N TRP A 461 -7.97 1.26 -13.55
CA TRP A 461 -7.16 2.26 -14.24
C TRP A 461 -7.62 2.53 -15.68
N GLY A 462 -8.02 3.77 -15.98
CA GLY A 462 -8.37 4.17 -17.35
C GLY A 462 -9.66 3.57 -17.91
N GLU A 463 -10.39 2.77 -17.14
CA GLU A 463 -11.63 2.11 -17.58
C GLU A 463 -12.83 2.67 -16.83
N SER A 464 -13.90 2.95 -17.57
CA SER A 464 -15.15 3.51 -17.03
C SER A 464 -16.10 2.46 -16.45
N SER A 465 -15.71 1.18 -16.47
CA SER A 465 -16.58 0.07 -16.10
C SER A 465 -16.54 -0.19 -14.59
N ASP A 466 -17.70 -0.05 -13.94
CA ASP A 466 -17.96 -0.38 -12.54
C ASP A 466 -18.26 -1.89 -12.33
N SER A 467 -17.90 -2.73 -13.30
CA SER A 467 -18.12 -4.18 -13.32
C SER A 467 -17.34 -4.96 -12.26
N LEU A 468 -17.71 -6.23 -12.07
CA LEU A 468 -16.92 -7.21 -11.35
C LEU A 468 -15.92 -7.84 -12.33
N LYS A 469 -14.64 -7.48 -12.20
CA LYS A 469 -13.56 -8.00 -13.04
C LYS A 469 -12.98 -9.26 -12.42
N LEU A 470 -12.87 -10.34 -13.19
CA LEU A 470 -12.33 -11.63 -12.74
C LEU A 470 -11.20 -12.09 -13.67
N GLU A 471 -10.13 -12.62 -13.10
CA GLU A 471 -9.07 -13.23 -13.93
C GLU A 471 -9.57 -14.46 -14.71
N GLY A 472 -9.06 -14.63 -15.93
CA GLY A 472 -9.49 -15.70 -16.84
C GLY A 472 -9.20 -17.14 -16.38
N ARG A 473 -8.60 -17.34 -15.18
CA ARG A 473 -8.35 -18.66 -14.59
C ARG A 473 -9.50 -19.18 -13.71
N PHE A 474 -10.55 -18.39 -13.47
CA PHE A 474 -11.76 -18.92 -12.84
C PHE A 474 -12.43 -19.96 -13.74
N ASN A 475 -12.94 -21.04 -13.15
CA ASN A 475 -13.66 -22.06 -13.91
C ASN A 475 -15.06 -21.57 -14.36
N ALA A 476 -15.61 -22.20 -15.39
CA ALA A 476 -16.92 -21.82 -15.94
C ALA A 476 -18.04 -21.84 -14.89
N ALA A 477 -18.03 -22.84 -13.99
CA ALA A 477 -19.02 -22.95 -12.92
C ALA A 477 -19.04 -21.71 -11.99
N THR A 478 -17.87 -21.14 -11.69
CA THR A 478 -17.76 -19.90 -10.89
C THR A 478 -18.33 -18.72 -11.65
N LEU A 479 -17.97 -18.56 -12.92
CA LEU A 479 -18.45 -17.45 -13.76
C LEU A 479 -19.98 -17.51 -13.93
N ASP A 480 -20.52 -18.70 -14.19
CA ASP A 480 -21.96 -18.91 -14.35
C ASP A 480 -22.70 -18.69 -13.02
N TYR A 481 -22.15 -19.16 -11.90
CA TYR A 481 -22.70 -18.92 -10.57
C TYR A 481 -22.86 -17.42 -10.26
N LEU A 482 -21.87 -16.61 -10.63
CA LEU A 482 -21.88 -15.17 -10.41
C LEU A 482 -22.87 -14.45 -11.33
N ARG A 483 -22.88 -14.80 -12.63
CA ARG A 483 -23.80 -14.22 -13.61
C ARG A 483 -25.26 -14.53 -13.29
N GLN A 484 -25.58 -15.76 -12.88
CA GLN A 484 -26.94 -16.16 -12.49
C GLN A 484 -27.48 -15.35 -11.30
N ARG A 485 -26.59 -14.82 -10.45
CA ARG A 485 -26.94 -13.94 -9.32
C ARG A 485 -26.98 -12.46 -9.70
N GLY A 486 -26.70 -12.12 -10.95
CA GLY A 486 -26.79 -10.74 -11.46
C GLY A 486 -25.48 -9.94 -11.42
N HIS A 487 -24.33 -10.57 -11.14
CA HIS A 487 -23.05 -9.87 -11.23
C HIS A 487 -22.69 -9.55 -12.68
N ALA A 488 -22.36 -8.28 -12.96
CA ALA A 488 -21.82 -7.85 -14.25
C ALA A 488 -20.34 -8.28 -14.35
N VAL A 489 -20.11 -9.48 -14.88
CA VAL A 489 -18.78 -10.11 -14.96
C VAL A 489 -18.01 -9.67 -16.21
N GLU A 490 -16.78 -9.21 -16.00
CA GLU A 490 -15.80 -8.88 -17.02
C GLU A 490 -14.53 -9.72 -16.81
N LEU A 491 -13.89 -10.20 -17.89
CA LEU A 491 -12.73 -11.08 -17.80
C LEU A 491 -11.42 -10.33 -18.04
N LEU A 492 -10.47 -10.54 -17.13
CA LEU A 492 -9.08 -10.09 -17.24
C LEU A 492 -8.19 -11.23 -17.76
N PRO A 493 -6.96 -10.91 -18.20
CA PRO A 493 -5.93 -11.92 -18.43
C PRO A 493 -5.72 -12.86 -17.23
N ALA A 494 -5.11 -14.01 -17.49
CA ALA A 494 -4.95 -15.07 -16.49
C ALA A 494 -4.19 -14.63 -15.21
N PHE A 495 -3.16 -13.80 -15.38
CA PHE A 495 -2.33 -13.25 -14.30
C PHE A 495 -2.25 -11.74 -14.49
N SER A 496 -3.32 -11.03 -14.16
CA SER A 496 -3.43 -9.59 -14.40
C SER A 496 -2.88 -8.79 -13.22
N GLU A 497 -1.96 -7.86 -13.44
CA GLU A 497 -1.48 -6.93 -12.39
C GLU A 497 -2.63 -6.05 -11.84
N THR A 498 -3.73 -5.90 -12.59
CA THR A 498 -4.94 -5.16 -12.18
C THR A 498 -5.56 -5.65 -10.86
N VAL A 499 -5.41 -6.94 -10.53
CA VAL A 499 -5.92 -7.48 -9.25
C VAL A 499 -4.91 -7.34 -8.11
N GLY A 500 -3.86 -6.54 -8.29
CA GLY A 500 -2.83 -6.21 -7.31
C GLY A 500 -1.78 -7.30 -7.12
N HIS A 501 -0.69 -6.97 -6.44
CA HIS A 501 0.36 -7.88 -6.00
C HIS A 501 0.21 -8.16 -4.50
N ALA A 502 -0.16 -9.38 -4.17
CA ALA A 502 -0.37 -9.86 -2.80
C ALA A 502 0.87 -10.52 -2.20
N GLY A 503 0.97 -10.47 -0.88
CA GLY A 503 1.96 -11.27 -0.15
C GLY A 503 1.49 -11.57 1.26
N ALA A 504 2.13 -12.57 1.88
CA ALA A 504 1.85 -12.94 3.25
C ALA A 504 3.05 -13.64 3.91
N ILE A 505 3.16 -13.49 5.23
CA ILE A 505 4.05 -14.26 6.08
C ILE A 505 3.26 -14.81 7.26
N VAL A 506 3.39 -16.12 7.51
CA VAL A 506 2.87 -16.81 8.67
C VAL A 506 4.02 -17.23 9.57
N ARG A 507 3.97 -16.87 10.85
CA ARG A 507 4.76 -17.51 11.89
C ARG A 507 3.94 -18.64 12.51
N HIS A 508 4.42 -19.87 12.36
CA HIS A 508 3.80 -21.07 12.90
C HIS A 508 4.12 -21.24 14.39
N THR A 509 3.33 -22.04 15.10
CA THR A 509 3.51 -22.29 16.54
C THR A 509 4.80 -23.03 16.88
N ASN A 510 5.38 -23.75 15.91
CA ASN A 510 6.69 -24.37 16.02
C ASN A 510 7.86 -23.39 15.77
N GLY A 511 7.58 -22.10 15.57
CA GLY A 511 8.59 -21.07 15.32
C GLY A 511 9.01 -20.92 13.85
N MET A 512 8.56 -21.80 12.95
CA MET A 512 8.89 -21.70 11.52
C MET A 512 8.12 -20.55 10.85
N PHE A 513 8.79 -19.85 9.94
CA PHE A 513 8.18 -18.86 9.07
C PHE A 513 7.81 -19.49 7.73
N GLU A 514 6.63 -19.13 7.20
CA GLU A 514 6.18 -19.46 5.86
C GLU A 514 5.85 -18.16 5.11
N GLY A 515 6.54 -17.91 4.00
CA GLY A 515 6.34 -16.74 3.16
C GLY A 515 5.78 -17.10 1.79
N ALA A 516 4.86 -16.28 1.29
CA ALA A 516 4.26 -16.42 -0.04
C ALA A 516 4.20 -15.08 -0.76
N PHE A 517 4.49 -15.09 -2.07
CA PHE A 517 4.60 -13.89 -2.91
C PHE A 517 3.74 -14.00 -4.16
N ASP A 518 3.37 -12.87 -4.76
CA ASP A 518 2.49 -12.86 -5.93
C ASP A 518 3.22 -13.29 -7.21
N PRO A 519 2.73 -14.32 -7.93
CA PRO A 519 3.27 -14.68 -9.24
C PRO A 519 3.03 -13.64 -10.33
N ARG A 520 2.22 -12.60 -10.08
CA ARG A 520 1.99 -11.47 -11.00
C ARG A 520 3.04 -10.37 -10.86
N SER A 521 3.89 -10.44 -9.83
CA SER A 521 4.90 -9.43 -9.53
C SER A 521 6.33 -9.92 -9.83
N ASN A 522 7.31 -9.03 -9.69
CA ASN A 522 8.74 -9.38 -9.72
C ASN A 522 9.29 -9.75 -8.33
N GLY A 523 8.37 -10.06 -7.40
CA GLY A 523 8.64 -10.27 -5.99
C GLY A 523 9.20 -11.64 -5.65
N SER A 524 9.54 -11.81 -4.38
CA SER A 524 9.96 -13.08 -3.81
C SER A 524 9.65 -13.14 -2.31
N ALA A 525 9.54 -14.36 -1.80
CA ALA A 525 9.62 -14.66 -0.37
C ALA A 525 11.05 -15.14 -0.06
N ALA A 526 11.79 -14.44 0.79
CA ALA A 526 13.19 -14.72 1.09
C ALA A 526 13.37 -14.94 2.59
N GLY A 527 13.98 -16.07 2.98
CA GLY A 527 14.17 -16.44 4.38
C GLY A 527 15.43 -17.30 4.58
N PHE A 528 15.88 -17.46 5.82
CA PHE A 528 17.11 -18.16 6.19
C PHE A 528 17.02 -18.90 7.52
#